data_AF-A0A843BNY2-F1
#
_entry.id   AF-A0A843BNY2-F1
#
_cell.length_a   1.000
_cell.length_b   1.000
_cell.length_c   1.000
_cell.angle_alpha   90.00
_cell.angle_beta   90.00
_cell.angle_gamma   90.00
#
_symmetry.space_group_name_H-M   'P 1'
#
loop_
_entity.id
_entity.type
_entity.pdbx_description
1 polymer ?
#
loop_
_entity_poly.entity_id
_entity_poly.type
_entity_poly.pdbx_seq_one_letter_code
_entity_poly.pdbx_strand_id
1 'polypeptide(L)'
;MAIEDLDLKYQLTFPANSKEAKTLSKIVSEYNKLLEDFEEPKDAQKLRLKAYELAEYNSQDITTALKTMRLAIKIMKSCNGLR
;
A
#
# COMPACT_ATOMS: atom_id res chain seq x y z
N MET A 1 -13.86 7.16 -0.05
CA MET A 1 -14.02 6.42 1.22
C MET A 1 -12.91 6.92 2.11
N ALA A 2 -13.21 7.46 3.30
CA ALA A 2 -12.20 8.05 4.17
C ALA A 2 -11.15 6.99 4.54
N ILE A 3 -9.89 7.39 4.62
CA ILE A 3 -8.75 6.56 5.04
C ILE A 3 -9.18 5.72 6.24
N GLU A 4 -9.34 4.41 6.07
CA GLU A 4 -9.70 3.52 7.19
C GLU A 4 -8.51 3.42 8.15
N ASP A 5 -8.79 3.36 9.47
CA ASP A 5 -7.82 3.21 10.57
C ASP A 5 -6.77 2.11 10.34
N LEU A 6 -7.07 1.16 9.45
CA LEU A 6 -6.20 0.09 9.00
C LEU A 6 -4.90 0.60 8.36
N ASP A 7 -4.96 1.60 7.47
CA ASP A 7 -3.79 2.12 6.74
C ASP A 7 -2.81 2.84 7.68
N LEU A 8 -3.35 3.54 8.69
CA LEU A 8 -2.60 4.22 9.74
C LEU A 8 -1.93 3.22 10.69
N LYS A 9 -2.64 2.15 11.07
CA LYS A 9 -2.07 1.04 11.88
C LYS A 9 -0.86 0.42 11.17
N TYR A 10 -0.93 0.19 9.86
CA TYR A 10 0.19 -0.40 9.12
C TYR A 10 1.41 0.51 9.05
N GLN A 11 1.25 1.82 8.85
CA GLN A 11 2.39 2.74 8.87
C GLN A 11 3.17 2.69 10.20
N LEU A 12 2.49 2.40 11.32
CA LEU A 12 3.07 2.41 12.66
C LEU A 12 3.73 1.08 13.07
N THR A 13 3.44 -0.04 12.41
CA THR A 13 3.97 -1.37 12.79
C THR A 13 5.23 -1.79 12.03
N PHE A 14 5.64 -1.06 10.99
CA PHE A 14 6.85 -1.41 10.24
C PHE A 14 8.14 -1.19 11.07
N PRO A 15 9.10 -2.13 11.06
CA PRO A 15 10.38 -1.92 11.72
C PRO A 15 11.13 -0.76 11.09
N ALA A 16 11.21 0.37 11.79
CA ALA A 16 11.74 1.66 11.31
C ALA A 16 13.23 1.64 10.85
N ASN A 17 13.94 0.52 11.05
CA ASN A 17 15.36 0.38 10.75
C ASN A 17 15.69 -0.29 9.40
N SER A 18 14.69 -0.80 8.65
CA SER A 18 14.92 -1.37 7.31
C SER A 18 14.66 -0.34 6.19
N LYS A 19 15.51 -0.35 5.15
CA LYS A 19 15.34 0.48 3.94
C LYS A 19 14.02 0.16 3.22
N GLU A 20 13.64 -1.11 3.25
CA GLU A 20 12.44 -1.68 2.67
C GLU A 20 11.19 -1.17 3.40
N ALA A 21 11.20 -1.17 4.74
CA ALA A 21 10.12 -0.62 5.57
C ALA A 21 9.86 0.87 5.28
N LYS A 22 10.92 1.69 5.18
CA LYS A 22 10.81 3.11 4.81
C LYS A 22 10.26 3.30 3.39
N THR A 23 10.63 2.40 2.47
CA THR A 23 10.13 2.43 1.09
C THR A 23 8.65 2.07 1.05
N LEU A 24 8.22 1.09 1.84
CA LEU A 24 6.82 0.65 1.89
C LEU A 24 5.92 1.74 2.47
N SER A 25 6.35 2.39 3.55
CA SER A 25 5.65 3.54 4.13
C SER A 25 5.45 4.69 3.12
N LYS A 26 6.47 5.01 2.31
CA LYS A 26 6.34 6.01 1.23
C LYS A 26 5.31 5.62 0.17
N ILE A 27 5.32 4.35 -0.25
CA ILE A 27 4.39 3.83 -1.26
C ILE A 27 2.96 3.83 -0.73
N VAL A 28 2.75 3.43 0.53
CA VAL A 28 1.43 3.51 1.18
C VAL A 28 0.95 4.96 1.24
N SER A 29 1.82 5.91 1.60
CA SER A 29 1.46 7.33 1.60
C SER A 29 1.08 7.84 0.20
N GLU A 30 1.80 7.45 -0.85
CA GLU A 30 1.45 7.80 -2.24
C GLU A 30 0.10 7.20 -2.64
N TYR A 31 -0.14 5.93 -2.30
CA TYR A 31 -1.42 5.28 -2.57
C TYR A 31 -2.58 6.01 -1.87
N ASN A 32 -2.40 6.40 -0.61
CA ASN A 32 -3.44 7.12 0.14
C ASN A 32 -3.76 8.49 -0.46
N LYS A 33 -2.75 9.21 -0.97
CA LYS A 33 -2.99 10.46 -1.72
C LYS A 33 -3.82 10.21 -2.97
N LEU A 34 -3.58 9.11 -3.68
CA LEU A 34 -4.42 8.75 -4.83
C LEU A 34 -5.86 8.44 -4.40
N LEU A 35 -6.08 7.85 -3.23
CA LEU A 35 -7.44 7.57 -2.71
C LEU A 35 -8.23 8.84 -2.35
N GLU A 36 -7.55 9.95 -2.07
CA GLU A 36 -8.22 11.23 -1.78
C GLU A 36 -8.89 11.80 -3.05
N ASP A 37 -8.23 11.66 -4.20
CA ASP A 37 -8.64 12.28 -5.46
C ASP A 37 -9.35 11.31 -6.43
N PHE A 38 -9.17 9.99 -6.24
CA PHE A 38 -9.57 8.98 -7.23
C PHE A 38 -10.33 7.81 -6.60
N GLU A 39 -11.22 7.19 -7.39
CA GLU A 39 -11.92 5.97 -6.97
C GLU A 39 -10.97 4.78 -6.95
N GLU A 40 -11.02 3.99 -5.87
CA GLU A 40 -10.19 2.79 -5.70
C GLU A 40 -10.71 1.64 -6.57
N PRO A 41 -9.97 1.15 -7.59
CA PRO A 41 -10.36 -0.03 -8.32
C PRO A 41 -10.34 -1.27 -7.41
N LYS A 42 -11.32 -2.17 -7.56
CA LYS A 42 -11.41 -3.41 -6.76
C LYS A 42 -10.12 -4.24 -6.78
N ASP A 43 -9.45 -4.30 -7.93
CA ASP A 43 -8.18 -5.03 -8.06
C ASP A 43 -7.04 -4.35 -7.29
N ALA A 44 -6.99 -3.02 -7.28
CA ALA A 44 -6.02 -2.26 -6.51
C ALA A 44 -6.26 -2.43 -5.01
N GLN A 45 -7.52 -2.36 -4.57
CA GLN A 45 -7.92 -2.63 -3.19
C GLN A 45 -7.51 -4.03 -2.72
N LYS A 46 -7.79 -5.06 -3.53
CA LYS A 46 -7.42 -6.45 -3.21
C LYS A 46 -5.91 -6.62 -3.05
N LEU A 47 -5.12 -5.97 -3.91
CA LEU A 47 -3.66 -5.98 -3.80
C LEU A 47 -3.18 -5.21 -2.57
N ARG A 48 -3.79 -4.07 -2.24
CA ARG A 48 -3.47 -3.30 -1.04
C ARG A 48 -3.65 -4.14 0.23
N LEU A 49 -4.83 -4.74 0.39
CA LEU A 49 -5.13 -5.60 1.55
C LEU A 49 -4.16 -6.79 1.63
N LYS A 50 -3.86 -7.44 0.51
CA LYS A 50 -2.87 -8.54 0.47
C LYS A 50 -1.47 -8.07 0.88
N ALA A 51 -1.05 -6.89 0.46
CA ALA A 51 0.26 -6.36 0.84
C ALA A 51 0.35 -6.09 2.34
N TYR A 52 -0.74 -5.66 2.95
CA TYR A 52 -0.84 -5.46 4.38
C TYR A 52 -0.85 -6.77 5.17
N GLU A 53 -1.59 -7.78 4.73
CA GLU A 53 -1.53 -9.12 5.32
C GLU A 53 -0.10 -9.68 5.30
N LEU A 54 0.59 -9.53 4.16
CA LEU A 54 1.99 -9.94 4.01
C LEU A 54 2.91 -9.20 4.98
N ALA A 55 2.66 -7.92 5.21
CA ALA A 55 3.42 -7.11 6.15
C ALA A 55 3.16 -7.47 7.63
N GLU A 56 1.92 -7.80 8.01
CA GLU A 56 1.54 -8.09 9.40
C GLU A 56 1.91 -9.52 9.83
N TYR A 57 1.53 -10.51 9.02
CA TYR A 57 1.63 -11.93 9.39
C TYR A 57 2.99 -12.53 9.04
N ASN A 58 3.65 -12.01 8.00
CA ASN A 58 4.97 -12.45 7.56
C ASN A 58 5.93 -11.25 7.55
N SER A 59 6.26 -10.73 8.74
CA SER A 59 7.21 -9.61 8.93
C SER A 59 8.58 -9.79 8.23
N GLN A 60 8.89 -10.99 7.74
CA GLN A 60 10.07 -11.32 6.94
C GLN A 60 9.92 -11.09 5.43
N ASP A 61 8.71 -10.84 4.90
CA ASP A 61 8.45 -10.66 3.47
C ASP A 61 7.94 -9.25 3.09
N ILE A 62 8.61 -8.24 3.66
CA ILE A 62 8.44 -6.83 3.30
C ILE A 62 8.69 -6.62 1.78
N THR A 63 9.55 -7.45 1.17
CA THR A 63 9.87 -7.36 -0.26
C THR A 63 8.68 -7.73 -1.14
N THR A 64 7.94 -8.81 -0.80
CA THR A 64 6.73 -9.15 -1.54
C THR A 64 5.62 -8.14 -1.27
N ALA A 65 5.44 -7.69 -0.02
CA ALA A 65 4.49 -6.61 0.31
C ALA A 65 4.75 -5.35 -0.53
N LEU A 66 6.02 -4.95 -0.67
CA LEU A 66 6.45 -3.84 -1.54
C LEU A 66 6.07 -4.05 -3.01
N LYS A 67 6.34 -5.23 -3.57
CA LYS A 67 5.99 -5.55 -4.97
C LYS A 67 4.47 -5.50 -5.15
N THR A 68 3.71 -6.03 -4.21
CA THR A 68 2.25 -6.03 -4.23
C THR A 68 1.69 -4.60 -4.16
N MET A 69 2.19 -3.74 -3.26
CA MET A 69 1.74 -2.34 -3.21
C MET A 69 2.11 -1.54 -4.47
N ARG A 70 3.28 -1.77 -5.06
CA ARG A 70 3.65 -1.12 -6.34
C ARG A 70 2.68 -1.50 -7.46
N LEU A 71 2.25 -2.76 -7.49
CA LEU A 71 1.25 -3.21 -8.45
C LEU A 71 -0.11 -2.55 -8.17
N ALA A 72 -0.51 -2.43 -6.89
CA ALA A 72 -1.73 -1.72 -6.52
C ALA A 72 -1.71 -0.26 -7.01
N ILE A 73 -0.63 0.49 -6.77
CA ILE A 73 -0.47 1.86 -7.31
C ILE A 73 -0.57 1.88 -8.84
N LYS A 74 0.08 0.93 -9.52
CA LYS A 74 0.05 0.88 -10.98
C LYS A 74 -1.37 0.67 -11.51
N ILE A 75 -2.15 -0.22 -10.89
CA ILE A 75 -3.56 -0.43 -11.24
C ILE A 75 -4.39 0.81 -10.92
N MET A 76 -4.21 1.39 -9.73
CA MET A 76 -4.88 2.64 -9.31
C MET A 76 -4.68 3.74 -10.36
N LYS A 77 -3.43 4.00 -10.76
CA LYS A 77 -3.09 4.99 -11.79
C LYS A 77 -3.68 4.62 -13.15
N SER A 78 -3.52 3.38 -13.59
CA SER A 78 -4.01 2.94 -14.91
C SER A 78 -5.53 3.02 -15.04
N CYS A 79 -6.27 2.62 -14.02
CA CYS A 79 -7.74 2.68 -14.03
C CYS A 79 -8.26 4.12 -13.98
N ASN A 80 -7.50 5.03 -13.39
CA ASN A 80 -7.84 6.45 -13.30
C ASN A 80 -7.19 7.31 -14.41
N GLY A 81 -6.57 6.69 -15.42
CA GLY A 81 -5.97 7.41 -16.55
C GLY A 81 -4.72 8.23 -16.22
N LEU A 82 -4.08 7.95 -15.08
CA LEU A 82 -2.86 8.61 -14.62
C LEU A 82 -1.63 7.91 -15.18
N ARG A 83 -0.65 8.71 -15.59
CA ARG A 83 0.64 8.24 -16.13
C ARG A 83 1.65 7.93 -15.02
#